data_AF-A0A0Q6T8R5-F1
#
_entry.id   AF-A0A0Q6T8R5-F1
#
_cell.length_a   1.000
_cell.length_b   1.000
_cell.length_c   1.000
_cell.angle_alpha   90.00
_cell.angle_beta   90.00
_cell.angle_gamma   90.00
#
_symmetry.space_group_name_H-M   'P 1'
#
loop_
_entity.id
_entity.type
_entity.pdbx_description
1 polymer ?
#
loop_
_entity_poly.entity_id
_entity_poly.type
_entity_poly.pdbx_seq_one_letter_code
_entity_poly.pdbx_strand_id
1 'polypeptide(L)'
;MTTREHIITNIKVDLVVNTKDDLRRIVFGLEKVSDDDGLPTWTIHFKLFRRDDKAVAYGDARVSLDVVVDKELHSKAAATATNGLTATQAAFLAGPASSAALASQQPGGPPADAVIQRTLIKR
;
A
#
# COMPACT_ATOMS: atom_id res chain seq x y z
N MET A 1 -36.82 21.60 -3.02
CA MET A 1 -35.74 20.61 -2.83
C MET A 1 -35.01 20.48 -4.15
N THR A 2 -33.81 21.02 -4.27
CA THR A 2 -32.95 20.81 -5.43
C THR A 2 -32.22 19.49 -5.25
N THR A 3 -32.61 18.47 -6.01
CA THR A 3 -31.86 17.23 -6.15
C THR A 3 -30.49 17.62 -6.72
N ARG A 4 -29.43 17.55 -5.90
CA ARG A 4 -28.07 17.67 -6.43
C ARG A 4 -27.84 16.41 -7.24
N GLU A 5 -27.62 16.57 -8.54
CA GLU A 5 -27.25 15.47 -9.41
C GLU A 5 -25.91 14.90 -8.91
N HIS A 6 -25.93 13.69 -8.35
CA HIS A 6 -24.74 13.02 -7.86
C HIS A 6 -23.96 12.50 -9.08
N ILE A 7 -22.97 13.26 -9.53
CA ILE A 7 -22.11 12.84 -10.65
C ILE A 7 -21.15 11.76 -10.14
N ILE A 8 -21.42 10.51 -10.48
CA ILE A 8 -20.50 9.39 -10.27
C ILE A 8 -19.21 9.72 -11.04
N THR A 9 -18.14 10.00 -10.30
CA THR A 9 -16.84 10.33 -10.89
C THR A 9 -15.85 9.23 -10.52
N ASN A 10 -15.77 8.22 -11.36
CA ASN A 10 -14.78 7.16 -11.22
C ASN A 10 -13.45 7.64 -11.79
N ILE A 11 -12.39 7.55 -10.99
CA ILE A 11 -11.04 7.93 -11.39
C ILE A 11 -10.17 6.69 -11.31
N LYS A 12 -9.43 6.41 -12.39
CA LYS A 12 -8.38 5.41 -12.39
C LYS A 12 -7.13 5.99 -13.02
N VAL A 13 -6.04 5.96 -12.26
CA VAL A 13 -4.72 6.42 -12.70
C VAL A 13 -3.74 5.28 -12.48
N ASP A 14 -3.00 4.92 -13.53
CA ASP A 14 -1.92 3.95 -13.45
C ASP A 14 -0.62 4.60 -13.95
N LEU A 15 0.39 4.65 -13.08
CA LEU A 15 1.75 5.06 -13.39
C LEU A 15 2.64 3.83 -13.43
N VAL A 16 3.29 3.60 -14.56
CA VAL A 16 4.26 2.53 -14.74
C VAL A 16 5.65 3.14 -14.96
N VAL A 17 6.59 2.80 -14.09
CA VAL A 17 7.98 3.21 -14.19
C VAL A 17 8.86 1.98 -14.36
N ASN A 18 9.55 1.92 -15.50
CA ASN A 18 10.61 0.95 -15.72
C ASN A 18 11.95 1.58 -15.34
N THR A 19 12.81 0.82 -14.66
CA THR A 19 14.19 1.26 -14.41
C THR A 19 14.98 1.33 -15.72
N LYS A 20 16.08 2.09 -15.72
CA LYS A 20 16.93 2.25 -16.92
C LYS A 20 17.49 0.92 -17.44
N ASP A 21 17.73 -0.02 -16.55
CA ASP A 21 18.14 -1.38 -16.90
C ASP A 21 16.97 -2.27 -17.35
N ASP A 22 15.72 -1.82 -17.26
CA ASP A 22 14.50 -2.56 -17.61
C ASP A 22 14.37 -3.92 -16.91
N LEU A 23 15.06 -4.10 -15.77
CA LEU A 23 14.98 -5.31 -14.95
C LEU A 23 13.95 -5.18 -13.82
N ARG A 24 13.51 -3.96 -13.51
CA ARG A 24 12.50 -3.68 -12.49
C ARG A 24 11.41 -2.79 -13.05
N ARG A 25 10.18 -3.08 -12.63
CA ARG A 25 9.01 -2.26 -12.95
C ARG A 25 8.26 -1.94 -11.68
N ILE A 26 8.00 -0.66 -11.49
CA ILE A 26 7.18 -0.14 -10.41
C ILE A 26 5.85 0.26 -11.04
N VAL A 27 4.75 -0.25 -10.50
CA VAL A 27 3.39 0.15 -10.87
C VAL A 27 2.76 0.79 -9.66
N PHE A 28 2.30 2.03 -9.83
CA PHE A 28 1.49 2.75 -8.86
C PHE A 28 0.12 2.99 -9.47
N GLY A 29 -0.92 2.50 -8.81
CA GLY A 29 -2.31 2.69 -9.22
C GLY A 29 -3.07 3.48 -8.16
N LEU A 30 -3.97 4.36 -8.60
CA LEU A 30 -4.95 5.02 -7.76
C LEU A 30 -6.32 4.83 -8.41
N GLU A 31 -7.22 4.19 -7.67
CA GLU A 31 -8.61 4.00 -8.07
C GLU A 31 -9.53 4.71 -7.06
N LYS A 32 -10.51 5.43 -7.58
CA LYS A 32 -11.60 6.02 -6.84
C LYS A 32 -12.90 5.57 -7.47
N VAL A 33 -13.75 4.94 -6.69
CA VAL A 33 -15.11 4.57 -7.09
C VAL A 33 -16.09 5.24 -6.14
N SER A 34 -17.09 5.92 -6.68
CA SER A 34 -18.20 6.46 -5.89
C SER A 34 -19.37 5.48 -5.92
N ASP A 35 -19.97 5.22 -4.76
CA ASP A 35 -21.22 4.42 -4.67
C ASP A 35 -22.46 5.27 -5.02
N ASP A 36 -23.64 4.64 -4.98
CA ASP A 36 -24.92 5.27 -5.31
C ASP A 36 -25.27 6.46 -4.38
N ASP A 37 -24.68 6.49 -3.18
CA ASP A 37 -24.80 7.61 -2.21
C ASP A 37 -23.76 8.72 -2.48
N GLY A 38 -22.89 8.53 -3.47
CA GLY A 38 -21.81 9.44 -3.84
C GLY A 38 -20.57 9.35 -2.93
N LEU A 39 -20.50 8.35 -2.04
CA LEU A 39 -19.38 8.19 -1.12
C LEU A 39 -18.19 7.52 -1.83
N PRO A 40 -16.98 8.10 -1.77
CA PRO A 40 -15.83 7.57 -2.49
C PRO A 40 -15.12 6.47 -1.69
N THR A 41 -14.90 5.34 -2.33
CA THR A 41 -13.91 4.33 -1.92
C THR A 41 -12.63 4.57 -2.70
N TRP A 42 -11.50 4.63 -2.00
CA TRP A 42 -10.19 4.80 -2.62
C TRP A 42 -9.37 3.52 -2.48
N THR A 43 -8.74 3.11 -3.58
CA THR A 43 -7.80 1.99 -3.57
C THR A 43 -6.47 2.48 -4.14
N ILE A 44 -5.40 2.28 -3.37
CA ILE A 44 -4.04 2.57 -3.79
C ILE A 44 -3.35 1.24 -4.04
N HIS A 45 -2.86 1.06 -5.26
CA HIS A 45 -2.14 -0.14 -5.68
C HIS A 45 -0.66 0.17 -5.78
N PHE A 46 0.18 -0.68 -5.20
CA PHE A 46 1.61 -0.67 -5.43
C PHE A 46 2.07 -2.06 -5.80
N LYS A 47 2.75 -2.19 -6.96
CA LYS A 47 3.37 -3.43 -7.39
C LYS A 47 4.82 -3.19 -7.80
N LEU A 48 5.71 -4.05 -7.32
CA LEU A 48 7.09 -4.13 -7.76
C LEU A 48 7.31 -5.45 -8.47
N PHE A 49 7.69 -5.39 -9.74
CA PHE A 49 8.11 -6.53 -10.52
C PHE A 49 9.63 -6.51 -10.68
N ARG A 50 10.21 -7.70 -10.71
CA ARG A 50 11.63 -7.91 -11.00
C ARG A 50 11.78 -9.13 -11.89
N ARG A 51 12.66 -9.01 -12.87
CA ARG A 51 13.18 -10.11 -13.69
C ARG A 51 14.70 -10.02 -13.69
N ASP A 52 15.36 -11.14 -13.93
CA ASP A 52 16.83 -11.20 -13.94
C ASP A 52 17.40 -11.06 -15.36
N ASP A 53 16.57 -11.23 -16.40
CA ASP A 53 16.92 -11.04 -17.80
C ASP A 53 15.80 -10.26 -18.53
N LYS A 54 16.18 -9.32 -19.40
CA LYS A 54 15.27 -8.52 -20.21
C LYS A 54 14.57 -9.32 -21.30
N ALA A 55 15.17 -10.43 -21.74
CA ALA A 55 14.59 -11.33 -22.73
C ALA A 55 13.38 -12.10 -22.18
N VAL A 56 13.23 -12.18 -20.85
CA VAL A 56 12.13 -12.86 -20.19
C VAL A 56 11.05 -11.85 -19.81
N ALA A 57 9.77 -12.20 -19.93
CA ALA A 57 8.69 -11.36 -19.44
C ALA A 57 8.77 -11.16 -17.91
N TYR A 58 8.21 -10.07 -17.39
CA TYR A 58 8.00 -9.97 -15.94
C TYR A 58 7.06 -11.10 -15.51
N GLY A 59 7.49 -11.88 -14.50
CA GLY A 59 6.63 -12.84 -13.80
C GLY A 59 5.75 -12.14 -12.75
N ASP A 60 5.43 -12.85 -11.68
CA ASP A 60 4.62 -12.31 -10.59
C ASP A 60 5.28 -11.12 -9.89
N ALA A 61 4.43 -10.26 -9.32
CA ALA A 61 4.90 -9.14 -8.52
C ALA A 61 5.68 -9.67 -7.30
N ARG A 62 6.90 -9.16 -7.10
CA ARG A 62 7.71 -9.46 -5.91
C ARG A 62 7.16 -8.77 -4.67
N VAL A 63 6.53 -7.60 -4.86
CA VAL A 63 5.78 -6.90 -3.83
C VAL A 63 4.44 -6.51 -4.44
N SER A 64 3.35 -6.80 -3.73
CA SER A 64 2.02 -6.30 -4.05
C SER A 64 1.41 -5.77 -2.76
N LEU A 65 1.02 -4.49 -2.77
CA LEU A 65 0.34 -3.83 -1.68
C LEU A 65 -0.89 -3.14 -2.24
N ASP A 66 -2.05 -3.53 -1.73
CA ASP A 66 -3.31 -2.84 -1.99
C ASP A 66 -3.77 -2.21 -0.67
N VAL A 67 -3.94 -0.90 -0.69
CA VAL A 67 -4.50 -0.14 0.43
C VAL A 67 -5.89 0.29 0.04
N VAL A 68 -6.89 -0.33 0.67
CA VAL A 68 -8.29 0.05 0.51
C VAL A 68 -8.64 1.00 1.66
N VAL A 69 -9.05 2.21 1.32
CA VAL A 69 -9.59 3.18 2.27
C VAL A 69 -11.11 3.07 2.23
N ASP A 70 -11.65 2.37 3.23
CA ASP A 70 -13.08 2.15 3.40
C ASP A 70 -13.83 3.48 3.58
N LYS A 71 -15.01 3.57 2.97
CA LYS A 71 -15.94 4.70 3.01
C LYS A 71 -16.30 5.14 4.44
N GLU A 72 -16.45 4.21 5.38
CA GLU A 72 -16.77 4.55 6.78
C GLU A 72 -15.57 5.14 7.54
N LEU A 73 -14.36 4.87 7.03
CA LEU A 73 -13.11 5.33 7.62
C LEU A 73 -12.52 6.52 6.85
N HIS A 74 -13.19 7.01 5.81
CA HIS A 74 -12.70 8.10 4.97
C HIS A 74 -12.33 9.34 5.78
N SER A 75 -13.19 9.77 6.71
CA SER A 75 -12.92 10.93 7.57
C SER A 75 -11.69 10.73 8.46
N LYS A 76 -11.47 9.50 8.95
CA LYS A 76 -10.30 9.14 9.76
C LYS A 76 -9.04 9.06 8.90
N ALA A 77 -9.13 8.48 7.71
CA ALA A 77 -8.02 8.41 6.76
C ALA A 77 -7.60 9.80 6.26
N ALA A 78 -8.55 10.68 5.96
CA ALA A 78 -8.29 12.08 5.60
C ALA A 78 -7.62 12.84 6.77
N ALA A 79 -8.08 12.61 8.01
CA ALA A 79 -7.45 13.18 9.19
C ALA A 79 -6.02 12.67 9.38
N THR A 80 -5.74 11.39 9.14
CA THR A 80 -4.38 10.82 9.18
C THR A 80 -3.50 11.32 8.04
N ALA A 81 -4.03 11.51 6.83
CA ALA A 81 -3.26 12.07 5.72
C ALA A 81 -2.86 13.53 5.97
N THR A 82 -3.75 14.30 6.60
CA THR A 82 -3.52 15.73 6.90
C THR A 82 -2.61 15.92 8.10
N ASN A 83 -2.85 15.16 9.17
CA ASN A 83 -2.20 15.38 10.47
C ASN A 83 -1.08 14.36 10.76
N GLY A 84 -0.84 13.42 9.85
CA GLY A 84 0.07 12.30 10.07
C GLY A 84 -0.49 11.25 11.03
N LEU A 85 0.35 10.26 11.33
CA LEU A 85 0.06 9.23 12.33
C LEU A 85 0.22 9.81 13.74
N THR A 86 -0.70 9.50 14.63
CA THR A 86 -0.48 9.74 16.07
C THR A 86 0.71 8.92 16.57
N ALA A 87 1.34 9.35 17.66
CA ALA A 87 2.47 8.63 18.25
C ALA A 87 2.15 7.15 18.54
N THR A 88 0.93 6.86 19.01
CA THR A 88 0.47 5.49 19.27
C THR A 88 0.31 4.68 17.99
N GLN A 89 -0.24 5.27 16.91
CA GLN A 89 -0.37 4.60 15.62
C GLN A 89 1.00 4.36 14.97
N ALA A 90 1.92 5.34 15.06
CA ALA A 90 3.29 5.21 14.58
C ALA A 90 4.03 4.10 15.34
N ALA A 91 3.90 4.04 16.68
CA ALA A 91 4.49 2.98 17.49
C ALA A 91 3.92 1.59 17.16
N PHE A 92 2.62 1.49 16.88
CA PHE A 92 1.98 0.25 16.44
C PHE A 92 2.45 -0.20 15.04
N LEU A 93 2.50 0.73 14.08
CA LEU A 93 3.06 0.48 12.74
C LEU A 93 4.54 0.12 12.79
N ALA A 94 5.28 0.72 13.72
CA ALA A 94 6.68 0.42 14.02
C ALA A 94 6.87 -0.87 14.85
N GLY A 95 5.80 -1.65 15.07
CA GLY A 95 5.75 -2.88 15.86
C GLY A 95 6.83 -3.94 15.55
N PRO A 96 6.77 -5.11 16.22
CA PRO A 96 7.90 -6.04 16.29
C PRO A 96 8.46 -6.46 14.92
N ALA A 97 7.60 -6.56 13.91
CA ALA A 97 7.99 -6.92 12.54
C ALA A 97 8.81 -5.83 11.82
N SER A 98 8.40 -4.56 11.88
CA SER A 98 9.15 -3.44 11.30
C SER A 98 10.44 -3.16 12.06
N SER A 99 10.42 -3.31 13.38
CA SER A 99 11.63 -3.22 14.21
C SER A 99 12.62 -4.35 13.89
N ALA A 100 12.14 -5.57 13.66
CA ALA A 100 12.98 -6.70 13.25
C ALA A 100 13.53 -6.54 11.83
N ALA A 101 12.72 -6.02 10.89
CA ALA A 101 13.18 -5.72 9.55
C ALA A 101 14.30 -4.66 9.54
N LEU A 102 14.16 -3.59 10.33
CA LEU A 102 15.22 -2.58 10.51
C LEU A 102 16.47 -3.16 11.17
N ALA A 103 16.32 -3.98 12.21
CA ALA A 103 17.45 -4.63 12.88
C ALA A 103 18.22 -5.57 11.95
N SER A 104 17.53 -6.30 11.06
CA SER A 104 18.17 -7.20 10.10
C SER A 104 19.00 -6.48 9.01
N GLN A 105 18.79 -5.18 8.80
CA GLN A 105 19.54 -4.38 7.84
C GLN A 105 20.81 -3.76 8.43
N GLN A 106 21.04 -3.88 9.75
CA GLN A 106 22.28 -3.44 10.38
C GLN A 106 23.39 -4.50 10.23
N PRO A 107 24.67 -4.11 10.15
CA PRO A 107 25.78 -5.06 10.11
C PRO A 107 25.78 -5.95 11.36
N GLY A 108 25.60 -7.27 11.17
CA GLY A 108 25.48 -8.25 12.26
C GLY A 108 24.07 -8.41 12.84
N GLY A 109 23.05 -7.83 12.21
CA GLY A 109 21.66 -7.96 12.63
C GLY A 109 21.10 -9.38 12.51
N PRO A 110 20.24 -9.83 13.43
CA PRO A 110 19.57 -11.12 13.32
C PRO A 110 18.57 -11.13 12.15
N PRO A 111 18.34 -12.28 11.50
CA PRO A 111 17.38 -12.39 10.40
C PRO A 111 15.95 -12.06 10.87
N ALA A 112 15.24 -11.23 10.10
CA ALA A 112 13.89 -10.72 10.43
C ALA A 112 12.86 -11.84 10.66
N ASP A 113 13.05 -12.98 9.99
CA ASP A 113 12.18 -14.15 9.95
C ASP A 113 11.93 -14.75 11.35
N ALA A 114 12.92 -14.65 12.25
CA ALA A 114 12.85 -15.20 13.59
C ALA A 114 11.88 -14.44 14.52
N VAL A 115 11.60 -13.16 14.23
CA VAL A 115 10.75 -12.31 15.08
C VAL A 115 9.30 -12.31 14.60
N ILE A 116 9.08 -12.37 13.28
CA ILE A 116 7.74 -12.35 12.67
C ILE A 116 6.90 -13.57 13.09
N GLN A 117 7.51 -14.74 13.28
CA GLN A 117 6.81 -15.95 13.72
C GLN A 117 6.25 -15.88 15.15
N ARG A 118 6.76 -14.99 16.01
CA ARG A 118 6.24 -14.84 17.40
C ARG A 118 4.98 -13.98 17.50
N THR A 119 4.71 -13.12 16.51
CA THR A 119 3.53 -12.23 16.52
C THR A 119 2.32 -12.78 15.79
N LEU A 120 2.46 -13.89 15.07
CA LEU A 120 1.30 -14.66 14.59
C LEU A 120 0.65 -15.36 15.80
N ILE A 121 -0.41 -14.75 16.34
CA ILE A 121 -1.32 -15.43 17.26
C ILE A 121 -1.81 -16.68 16.53
N LYS A 122 -1.45 -17.86 17.03
CA LYS A 122 -2.06 -19.12 16.61
C LYS A 122 -3.58 -18.97 16.77
N ARG A 123 -4.31 -19.05 15.67
CA ARG A 123 -5.75 -19.32 15.70
C ARG A 123 -5.99 -20.72 16.26
#